data_AF-A0A1L7WS78-F1
#
_entry.id   AF-A0A1L7WS78-F1
#
_cell.length_a   1.000
_cell.length_b   1.000
_cell.length_c   1.000
_cell.angle_alpha   90.00
_cell.angle_beta   90.00
_cell.angle_gamma   90.00
#
_symmetry.space_group_name_H-M   'P 1'
#
loop_
_entity.id
_entity.type
_entity.pdbx_description
1 polymer ?
#
loop_
_entity_poly.entity_id
_entity_poly.type
_entity_poly.pdbx_seq_one_letter_code
_entity_poly.pdbx_strand_id
1 'polypeptide(L)'
;MIGGYLHPGFPKANMFFVVFGYNSVWQGQLLLSNLKFGQYTHLSPRATFTAQIGGTIVGSIFSYILMSSITTNQRDILLSIEGSNIWSGQAVQNYNSQAIAWGGLAKHLFSAGGIYQWVCYAFLIGFTLPVPFWIAHKYFPKMKWDYWNTAIIANFIGLLYVGINSVTMPWFYVGVISQFYTRKYRPNWFIKYNYILSAAMDGGTQVLVFILSFAVFGGAGNAVTFPPYWGNNFNQGNLDYCMLNPYTNGS
;
A
#
# COMPACT_ATOMS: atom_id res chain seq x y z
N MET A 1 -15.12 11.05 -2.49
CA MET A 1 -15.62 12.22 -3.25
C MET A 1 -17.14 12.21 -3.34
N ILE A 2 -17.75 11.28 -4.09
CA ILE A 2 -19.20 11.29 -4.32
C ILE A 2 -20.00 11.23 -3.01
N GLY A 3 -19.63 10.34 -2.08
CA GLY A 3 -20.27 10.26 -0.75
C GLY A 3 -20.20 11.54 0.07
N GLY A 4 -19.02 12.19 0.11
CA GLY A 4 -18.84 13.49 0.78
C GLY A 4 -19.55 14.67 0.11
N TYR A 5 -19.84 14.58 -1.20
CA TYR A 5 -20.71 15.55 -1.89
C TYR A 5 -22.19 15.30 -1.63
N LEU A 6 -22.60 14.04 -1.44
CA LEU A 6 -23.98 13.67 -1.16
C LEU A 6 -24.41 14.05 0.27
N HIS A 7 -23.52 13.89 1.24
CA HIS A 7 -23.75 14.20 2.66
C HIS A 7 -22.57 15.03 3.23
N PRO A 8 -22.49 16.33 2.91
CA PRO A 8 -21.41 17.19 3.36
C PRO A 8 -21.42 17.35 4.89
N GLY A 9 -20.23 17.39 5.51
CA GLY A 9 -20.08 17.60 6.95
C GLY A 9 -20.20 16.34 7.82
N PHE A 10 -20.51 15.17 7.23
CA PHE A 10 -20.57 13.89 7.95
C PHE A 10 -19.46 12.92 7.47
N PRO A 11 -18.25 12.97 8.05
CA PRO A 11 -17.14 12.09 7.67
C PRO A 11 -17.48 10.59 7.77
N LYS A 12 -18.29 10.23 8.78
CA LYS A 12 -18.75 8.84 9.00
C LYS A 12 -19.58 8.31 7.82
N ALA A 13 -20.46 9.14 7.25
CA ALA A 13 -21.29 8.73 6.11
C ALA A 13 -20.45 8.48 4.84
N ASN A 14 -19.47 9.34 4.58
CA ASN A 14 -18.53 9.14 3.47
C ASN A 14 -17.67 7.87 3.67
N MET A 15 -17.28 7.55 4.91
CA MET A 15 -16.55 6.31 5.19
C MET A 15 -17.37 5.06 4.88
N PHE A 16 -18.66 5.01 5.26
CA PHE A 16 -19.54 3.91 4.85
C PHE A 16 -19.67 3.81 3.33
N PHE A 17 -19.83 4.94 2.64
CA PHE A 17 -19.91 4.96 1.18
C PHE A 17 -18.63 4.42 0.52
N VAL A 18 -17.45 4.75 1.07
CA VAL A 18 -16.16 4.23 0.57
C VAL A 18 -15.99 2.75 0.87
N VAL A 19 -16.47 2.26 2.01
CA VAL A 19 -16.43 0.84 2.36
C VAL A 19 -17.28 0.02 1.39
N PHE A 20 -18.53 0.41 1.16
CA PHE A 20 -19.43 -0.34 0.26
C PHE A 20 -19.16 -0.10 -1.23
N GLY A 21 -18.70 1.10 -1.60
CA GLY A 21 -18.46 1.44 -3.00
C GLY A 21 -17.08 1.00 -3.48
N TYR A 22 -16.02 1.48 -2.83
CA TYR A 22 -14.65 1.28 -3.31
C TYR A 22 -14.03 -0.02 -2.77
N ASN A 23 -14.09 -0.25 -1.45
CA ASN A 23 -13.43 -1.41 -0.86
C ASN A 23 -14.07 -2.73 -1.31
N SER A 24 -15.41 -2.80 -1.40
CA SER A 24 -16.08 -4.00 -1.92
C SER A 24 -15.69 -4.33 -3.35
N VAL A 25 -15.59 -3.32 -4.23
CA VAL A 25 -15.16 -3.51 -5.63
C VAL A 25 -13.69 -3.95 -5.69
N TRP A 26 -12.83 -3.33 -4.89
CA TRP A 26 -11.42 -3.70 -4.80
C TRP A 26 -11.23 -5.16 -4.36
N GLN A 27 -11.95 -5.58 -3.32
CA GLN A 27 -11.94 -6.98 -2.87
C GLN A 27 -12.48 -7.93 -3.94
N GLY A 28 -13.52 -7.51 -4.67
CA GLY A 28 -14.03 -8.26 -5.83
C GLY A 28 -12.98 -8.43 -6.93
N GLN A 29 -12.18 -7.41 -7.22
CA GLN A 29 -11.09 -7.47 -8.19
C GLN A 29 -9.99 -8.44 -7.75
N LEU A 30 -9.63 -8.46 -6.46
CA LEU A 30 -8.67 -9.42 -5.90
C LEU A 30 -9.19 -10.88 -6.02
N LEU A 31 -10.47 -11.11 -5.67
CA LEU A 31 -11.12 -12.41 -5.84
C LEU A 31 -11.08 -12.88 -7.30
N LEU A 32 -11.42 -11.99 -8.25
CA LEU A 32 -11.37 -12.30 -9.68
C LEU A 32 -9.95 -12.62 -10.16
N SER A 33 -8.95 -11.86 -9.70
CA SER A 33 -7.54 -12.11 -10.02
C SER A 33 -7.09 -13.50 -9.57
N ASN A 34 -7.45 -13.89 -8.35
CA ASN A 34 -7.11 -15.20 -7.79
C ASN A 34 -7.85 -16.35 -8.48
N LEU A 35 -9.13 -16.15 -8.84
CA LEU A 35 -9.89 -17.14 -9.61
C LEU A 35 -9.28 -17.36 -11.00
N LYS A 36 -8.83 -16.28 -11.66
CA LYS A 36 -8.11 -16.36 -12.94
C LYS A 36 -6.79 -17.12 -12.80
N PHE A 37 -6.04 -16.90 -11.72
CA PHE A 37 -4.85 -17.69 -11.43
C PHE A 37 -5.18 -19.17 -11.22
N GLY A 38 -6.25 -19.47 -10.47
CA GLY A 38 -6.74 -20.84 -10.29
C GLY A 38 -7.10 -21.55 -11.59
N GLN A 39 -7.67 -20.82 -12.56
CA GLN A 39 -7.92 -21.34 -13.92
C GLN A 39 -6.62 -21.68 -14.64
N TYR A 40 -5.58 -20.85 -14.54
CA TYR A 40 -4.27 -21.12 -15.16
C TYR A 40 -3.57 -22.34 -14.56
N THR A 41 -3.79 -22.63 -13.29
CA THR A 41 -3.24 -23.81 -12.62
C THR A 41 -4.14 -25.05 -12.71
N HIS A 42 -5.23 -24.98 -13.49
CA HIS A 42 -6.22 -26.06 -13.63
C HIS A 42 -6.83 -26.54 -12.29
N LEU A 43 -6.99 -25.63 -11.32
CA LEU A 43 -7.67 -25.93 -10.05
C LEU A 43 -9.18 -25.84 -10.22
N SER A 44 -9.92 -26.67 -9.47
CA SER A 44 -11.38 -26.64 -9.54
C SER A 44 -11.93 -25.31 -8.97
N PRO A 45 -12.79 -24.57 -9.71
CA PRO A 45 -13.25 -23.25 -9.29
C PRO A 45 -13.96 -23.23 -7.94
N ARG A 46 -14.68 -24.32 -7.61
CA ARG A 46 -15.38 -24.46 -6.33
C ARG A 46 -14.42 -24.56 -5.15
N ALA A 47 -13.33 -25.32 -5.28
CA ALA A 47 -12.32 -25.44 -4.23
C ALA A 47 -11.54 -24.12 -4.05
N THR A 48 -11.20 -23.44 -5.15
CA THR A 48 -10.52 -22.14 -5.08
C THR A 48 -11.40 -21.08 -4.43
N PHE A 49 -12.71 -21.10 -4.69
CA PHE A 49 -13.65 -20.17 -4.07
C PHE A 49 -13.81 -20.43 -2.56
N THR A 50 -14.02 -21.68 -2.15
CA THR A 50 -14.20 -22.01 -0.72
C THR A 50 -12.93 -21.73 0.09
N ALA A 51 -11.74 -22.00 -0.46
CA ALA A 51 -10.47 -21.69 0.19
C ALA A 51 -10.28 -20.17 0.36
N GLN A 52 -10.62 -19.37 -0.65
CA GLN A 52 -10.55 -17.91 -0.56
C GLN A 52 -11.53 -17.34 0.47
N ILE A 53 -12.79 -17.77 0.43
CA ILE A 53 -13.80 -17.32 1.41
C ILE A 53 -13.38 -17.72 2.83
N GLY A 54 -12.96 -18.96 3.04
CA GLY A 54 -12.46 -19.44 4.34
C GLY A 54 -11.28 -18.60 4.85
N GLY A 55 -10.29 -18.35 3.98
CA GLY A 55 -9.13 -17.51 4.29
C GLY A 55 -9.51 -16.07 4.64
N THR A 56 -10.45 -15.47 3.91
CA THR A 56 -10.92 -14.10 4.19
C THR A 56 -11.69 -13.99 5.51
N ILE A 57 -12.51 -14.98 5.86
CA ILE A 57 -13.23 -15.00 7.14
C ILE A 57 -12.24 -15.05 8.29
N VAL A 58 -11.31 -16.01 8.26
CA VAL A 58 -10.27 -16.14 9.29
C VAL A 58 -9.42 -14.86 9.36
N GLY A 59 -8.95 -14.37 8.22
CA GLY A 59 -8.16 -13.15 8.13
C GLY A 59 -8.89 -11.92 8.68
N SER A 60 -10.19 -11.78 8.43
CA SER A 60 -10.99 -10.66 8.92
C SER A 60 -11.12 -10.66 10.46
N ILE A 61 -11.32 -11.83 11.06
CA ILE A 61 -11.41 -12.01 12.52
C ILE A 61 -10.06 -11.66 13.17
N PHE A 62 -8.96 -12.24 12.68
CA PHE A 62 -7.62 -11.95 13.21
C PHE A 62 -7.24 -10.48 13.03
N SER A 63 -7.54 -9.88 11.88
CA SER A 63 -7.27 -8.46 11.64
C SER A 63 -8.02 -7.55 12.63
N TYR A 64 -9.27 -7.88 12.95
CA TYR A 64 -10.05 -7.15 13.95
C TYR A 64 -9.47 -7.29 15.36
N ILE A 65 -9.14 -8.52 15.77
CA ILE A 65 -8.55 -8.79 17.09
C ILE A 65 -7.22 -8.04 17.25
N LEU A 66 -6.34 -8.14 16.25
CA LEU A 66 -5.05 -7.45 16.25
C LEU A 66 -5.23 -5.93 16.31
N MET A 67 -6.11 -5.37 15.47
CA MET A 67 -6.38 -3.92 15.49
C MET A 67 -6.90 -3.46 16.85
N SER A 68 -7.83 -4.22 17.47
CA SER A 68 -8.37 -3.92 18.79
C SER A 68 -7.29 -3.98 19.88
N SER A 69 -6.45 -5.02 19.88
CA SER A 69 -5.36 -5.19 20.83
C SER A 69 -4.32 -4.08 20.71
N ILE A 70 -3.87 -3.78 19.49
CA ILE A 70 -2.85 -2.74 19.22
C ILE A 70 -3.39 -1.36 19.60
N THR A 71 -4.62 -1.04 19.21
CA THR A 71 -5.23 0.27 19.52
C THR A 71 -5.46 0.47 21.01
N THR A 72 -5.72 -0.61 21.76
CA THR A 72 -5.91 -0.55 23.22
C THR A 72 -4.57 -0.43 23.95
N ASN A 73 -3.57 -1.23 23.57
CA ASN A 73 -2.29 -1.30 24.27
C ASN A 73 -1.29 -0.20 23.87
N GLN A 74 -1.39 0.35 22.67
CA GLN A 74 -0.43 1.32 22.12
C GLN A 74 -1.09 2.67 21.78
N ARG A 75 -2.22 3.00 22.43
CA ARG A 75 -3.00 4.21 22.14
C ARG A 75 -2.19 5.49 22.18
N ASP A 76 -1.32 5.64 23.18
CA ASP A 76 -0.55 6.87 23.38
C ASP A 76 0.54 7.06 22.31
N ILE A 77 1.13 5.96 21.84
CA ILE A 77 2.13 5.97 20.75
C ILE A 77 1.46 6.18 19.39
N LEU A 78 0.23 5.67 19.19
CA LEU A 78 -0.54 5.87 17.95
C LEU A 78 -1.06 7.32 17.79
N LEU A 79 -1.19 8.05 18.90
CA LEU A 79 -1.56 9.47 18.91
C LEU A 79 -0.37 10.42 18.72
N SER A 80 0.87 9.95 18.93
CA SER A 80 2.05 10.77 18.68
C SER A 80 2.27 10.98 17.18
N ILE A 81 2.79 12.16 16.82
CA ILE A 81 3.07 12.53 15.42
C ILE A 81 4.25 11.73 14.88
N GLU A 82 5.19 11.36 15.74
CA GLU A 82 6.40 10.61 15.37
C GLU A 82 6.19 9.09 15.37
N GLY A 83 5.20 8.58 16.12
CA GLY A 83 5.11 7.15 16.44
C GLY A 83 6.33 6.66 17.22
N SER A 84 6.47 5.34 17.34
CA SER A 84 7.77 4.70 17.62
C SER A 84 8.29 4.07 16.33
N ASN A 85 9.58 3.69 16.32
CA ASN A 85 10.19 2.95 15.20
C ASN A 85 9.43 1.67 14.80
N ILE A 86 8.54 1.20 15.67
CA ILE A 86 7.85 -0.08 15.57
C ILE A 86 6.34 0.14 15.33
N TRP A 87 5.76 1.11 16.03
CA TRP A 87 4.34 1.43 15.95
C TRP A 87 4.17 2.84 15.41
N SER A 88 3.69 2.94 14.18
CA SER A 88 3.35 4.22 13.59
C SER A 88 1.84 4.44 13.57
N GLY A 89 1.39 5.57 14.15
CA GLY A 89 0.02 6.05 14.01
C GLY A 89 -0.36 6.43 12.57
N GLN A 90 0.60 6.40 11.64
CA GLN A 90 0.46 6.88 10.27
C GLN A 90 -0.72 6.26 9.51
N ALA A 91 -0.98 4.96 9.66
CA ALA A 91 -2.13 4.34 8.99
C ALA A 91 -3.45 4.96 9.49
N VAL A 92 -3.61 5.08 10.81
CA VAL A 92 -4.81 5.65 11.45
C VAL A 92 -4.95 7.15 11.12
N GLN A 93 -3.84 7.90 11.18
CA GLN A 93 -3.81 9.33 10.86
C GLN A 93 -4.10 9.59 9.37
N ASN A 94 -3.59 8.76 8.45
CA ASN A 94 -3.94 8.83 7.04
C ASN A 94 -5.41 8.51 6.80
N TYR A 95 -5.97 7.51 7.48
CA TYR A 95 -7.40 7.21 7.39
C TYR A 95 -8.26 8.38 7.89
N ASN A 96 -7.88 8.99 9.01
CA ASN A 96 -8.58 10.16 9.56
C ASN A 96 -8.46 11.39 8.63
N SER A 97 -7.26 11.68 8.14
CA SER A 97 -7.01 12.78 7.20
C SER A 97 -7.81 12.61 5.91
N GLN A 98 -7.87 11.39 5.38
CA GLN A 98 -8.72 11.07 4.24
C GLN A 98 -10.21 11.23 4.56
N ALA A 99 -10.67 10.84 5.75
CA ALA A 99 -12.06 11.04 6.17
C ALA A 99 -12.46 12.51 6.24
N ILE A 100 -11.58 13.34 6.79
CA ILE A 100 -11.81 14.79 6.93
C ILE A 100 -11.76 15.46 5.57
N ALA A 101 -10.70 15.22 4.78
CA ALA A 101 -10.53 15.85 3.47
C ALA A 101 -11.62 15.43 2.47
N TRP A 102 -11.90 14.14 2.35
CA TRP A 102 -12.83 13.60 1.35
C TRP A 102 -14.28 13.49 1.82
N GLY A 103 -14.55 13.59 3.12
CA GLY A 103 -15.88 13.45 3.70
C GLY A 103 -16.40 14.73 4.36
N GLY A 104 -15.60 15.38 5.20
CA GLY A 104 -16.01 16.59 5.91
C GLY A 104 -15.92 17.86 5.05
N LEU A 105 -14.77 18.07 4.41
CA LEU A 105 -14.44 19.32 3.71
C LEU A 105 -14.42 19.16 2.19
N ALA A 106 -14.97 18.08 1.64
CA ALA A 106 -14.84 17.76 0.22
C ALA A 106 -15.35 18.88 -0.71
N LYS A 107 -16.46 19.54 -0.35
CA LYS A 107 -17.03 20.65 -1.11
C LYS A 107 -16.15 21.92 -1.06
N HIS A 108 -15.42 22.15 0.03
CA HIS A 108 -14.55 23.32 0.18
C HIS A 108 -13.18 23.10 -0.46
N LEU A 109 -12.64 21.88 -0.39
CA LEU A 109 -11.32 21.56 -0.94
C LEU A 109 -11.36 21.24 -2.44
N PHE A 110 -12.35 20.48 -2.91
CA PHE A 110 -12.35 19.86 -4.24
C PHE A 110 -13.39 20.44 -5.21
N SER A 111 -14.16 21.45 -4.83
CA SER A 111 -15.10 22.12 -5.76
C SER A 111 -14.35 23.07 -6.72
N ALA A 112 -14.99 23.44 -7.83
CA ALA A 112 -14.43 24.38 -8.80
C ALA A 112 -14.17 25.74 -8.11
N GLY A 113 -12.91 26.21 -8.13
CA GLY A 113 -12.45 27.38 -7.38
C GLY A 113 -11.85 27.07 -5.99
N GLY A 114 -11.82 25.81 -5.56
CA GLY A 114 -11.16 25.37 -4.32
C GLY A 114 -9.66 25.15 -4.47
N ILE A 115 -8.95 25.07 -3.34
CA ILE A 115 -7.48 24.93 -3.28
C ILE A 115 -6.99 23.67 -4.02
N TYR A 116 -7.75 22.58 -3.96
CA TYR A 116 -7.40 21.29 -4.57
C TYR A 116 -8.26 20.92 -5.79
N GLN A 117 -8.80 21.92 -6.50
CA GLN A 117 -9.59 21.69 -7.72
C GLN A 117 -8.85 20.86 -8.79
N TRP A 118 -7.52 20.99 -8.87
CA TRP A 118 -6.69 20.24 -9.82
C TRP A 118 -6.70 18.73 -9.58
N VAL A 119 -6.99 18.28 -8.36
CA VAL A 119 -7.12 16.85 -8.06
C VAL A 119 -8.34 16.25 -8.77
N CYS A 120 -9.44 17.00 -8.89
CA CYS A 120 -10.59 16.59 -9.69
C CYS A 120 -10.27 16.56 -11.18
N TYR A 121 -9.53 17.56 -11.67
CA TYR A 121 -9.12 17.64 -13.07
C TYR A 121 -8.06 16.61 -13.45
N ALA A 122 -7.32 16.05 -12.47
CA ALA A 122 -6.36 14.99 -12.70
C ALA A 122 -7.00 13.74 -13.34
N PHE A 123 -8.30 13.47 -13.12
CA PHE A 123 -9.01 12.40 -13.81
C PHE A 123 -9.10 12.65 -15.33
N LEU A 124 -9.34 13.90 -15.74
CA LEU A 124 -9.36 14.27 -17.16
C LEU A 124 -7.95 14.18 -17.76
N ILE A 125 -6.95 14.68 -17.04
CA ILE A 125 -5.54 14.59 -17.45
C ILE A 125 -5.14 13.11 -17.63
N GLY A 126 -5.47 12.25 -16.67
CA GLY A 126 -5.25 10.81 -16.73
C GLY A 126 -5.91 10.14 -17.94
N PHE A 127 -7.14 10.54 -18.28
CA PHE A 127 -7.82 10.04 -19.49
C PHE A 127 -7.17 10.53 -20.79
N THR A 128 -6.70 11.78 -20.81
CA THR A 128 -6.05 12.35 -22.00
C THR A 128 -4.61 11.88 -22.18
N LEU A 129 -3.89 11.53 -21.11
CA LEU A 129 -2.48 11.11 -21.15
C LEU A 129 -2.15 9.98 -22.15
N PRO A 130 -2.93 8.90 -22.30
CA PRO A 130 -2.64 7.87 -23.30
C PRO A 130 -2.86 8.32 -24.75
N VAL A 131 -3.68 9.36 -25.00
CA VAL A 131 -4.07 9.77 -26.36
C VAL A 131 -2.89 10.35 -27.16
N PRO A 132 -2.08 11.31 -26.63
CA PRO A 132 -0.87 11.78 -27.30
C PRO A 132 0.14 10.67 -27.59
N PHE A 133 0.31 9.71 -26.66
CA PHE A 133 1.24 8.60 -26.84
C PHE A 133 0.77 7.64 -27.94
N TRP A 134 -0.53 7.40 -28.04
CA TRP A 134 -1.12 6.62 -29.14
C TRP A 134 -0.97 7.33 -30.50
N ILE A 135 -1.22 8.65 -30.54
CA ILE A 135 -1.03 9.45 -31.76
C ILE A 135 0.45 9.44 -32.18
N ALA A 136 1.38 9.65 -31.24
CA ALA A 136 2.82 9.62 -31.50
C ALA A 136 3.28 8.26 -32.06
N HIS A 137 2.74 7.16 -31.54
CA HIS A 137 3.00 5.83 -32.10
C HIS A 137 2.53 5.70 -33.55
N LYS A 138 1.33 6.22 -33.87
CA LYS A 138 0.75 6.15 -35.23
C LYS A 138 1.56 6.93 -36.27
N TYR A 139 2.16 8.06 -35.89
CA TYR A 139 2.97 8.88 -36.80
C TYR A 139 4.46 8.47 -36.84
N PHE A 140 5.00 7.91 -35.75
CA PHE A 140 6.41 7.49 -35.66
C PHE A 140 6.55 6.01 -35.24
N PRO A 141 6.16 5.06 -36.10
CA PRO A 141 6.16 3.62 -35.76
C PRO A 141 7.55 3.06 -35.46
N LYS A 142 8.63 3.70 -35.94
CA LYS A 142 10.02 3.28 -35.69
C LYS A 142 10.48 3.45 -34.24
N MET A 143 9.82 4.30 -33.46
CA MET A 143 10.27 4.71 -32.13
C MET A 143 9.63 3.90 -30.99
N LYS A 144 8.82 2.86 -31.32
CA LYS A 144 8.31 1.83 -30.40
C LYS A 144 7.66 2.40 -29.11
N TRP A 145 6.85 3.44 -29.27
CA TRP A 145 6.12 4.06 -28.15
C TRP A 145 5.08 3.13 -27.48
N ASP A 146 4.81 1.95 -28.06
CA ASP A 146 3.91 0.92 -27.47
C ASP A 146 4.39 0.33 -26.15
N TYR A 147 5.70 0.40 -25.86
CA TYR A 147 6.23 -0.09 -24.58
C TYR A 147 5.96 0.88 -23.42
N TRP A 148 5.51 2.10 -23.71
CA TRP A 148 5.26 3.14 -22.70
C TRP A 148 3.82 3.06 -22.20
N ASN A 149 3.63 2.43 -21.05
CA ASN A 149 2.34 2.42 -20.36
C ASN A 149 2.21 3.67 -19.49
N THR A 150 1.57 4.71 -20.05
CA THR A 150 1.33 5.99 -19.37
C THR A 150 0.48 5.86 -18.11
N ALA A 151 -0.42 4.88 -18.04
CA ALA A 151 -1.25 4.64 -16.86
C ALA A 151 -0.42 4.12 -15.68
N ILE A 152 0.54 3.23 -15.95
CA ILE A 152 1.48 2.73 -14.92
C ILE A 152 2.37 3.88 -14.44
N ILE A 153 2.93 4.67 -15.35
CA ILE A 153 3.81 5.80 -15.01
C ILE A 153 3.05 6.82 -14.15
N ALA A 154 1.82 7.19 -14.55
CA ALA A 154 1.00 8.13 -13.78
C ALA A 154 0.64 7.60 -12.38
N ASN A 155 0.41 6.29 -12.25
CA ASN A 155 0.14 5.66 -10.96
C ASN A 155 1.35 5.79 -10.02
N PHE A 156 2.56 5.48 -10.50
CA PHE A 156 3.77 5.57 -9.68
C PHE A 156 4.19 7.02 -9.37
N ILE A 157 3.89 7.99 -10.23
CA ILE A 157 4.10 9.42 -9.93
C ILE A 157 3.19 9.89 -8.79
N GLY A 158 1.96 9.38 -8.72
CA GLY A 158 1.01 9.70 -7.64
C GLY A 158 1.33 9.03 -6.31
N LEU A 159 2.28 8.09 -6.29
CA LEU A 159 2.60 7.27 -5.12
C LEU A 159 3.65 7.99 -4.26
N LEU A 160 3.17 8.90 -3.40
CA LEU A 160 3.99 9.64 -2.46
C LEU A 160 4.17 8.82 -1.17
N TYR A 161 5.40 8.40 -0.89
CA TYR A 161 5.75 7.77 0.39
C TYR A 161 6.11 8.83 1.43
N VAL A 162 5.54 8.69 2.63
CA VAL A 162 5.80 9.59 3.76
C VAL A 162 6.81 8.95 4.71
N GLY A 163 8.00 9.55 4.77
CA GLY A 163 8.83 9.81 5.96
C GLY A 163 9.49 8.65 6.71
N ILE A 164 8.86 7.49 6.86
CA ILE A 164 9.29 6.50 7.87
C ILE A 164 10.13 5.37 7.24
N ASN A 165 9.85 5.00 5.99
CA ASN A 165 10.53 3.88 5.33
C ASN A 165 10.88 4.22 3.88
N SER A 166 12.13 3.96 3.47
CA SER A 166 12.56 4.10 2.08
C SER A 166 12.35 2.79 1.31
N VAL A 167 11.12 2.53 0.86
CA VAL A 167 10.76 1.32 0.11
C VAL A 167 11.03 1.43 -1.40
N THR A 168 11.10 2.64 -1.94
CA THR A 168 11.21 2.88 -3.39
C THR A 168 12.53 2.37 -3.96
N MET A 169 13.65 2.60 -3.27
CA MET A 169 14.96 2.14 -3.73
C MET A 169 15.09 0.61 -3.70
N PRO A 170 14.76 -0.09 -2.58
CA PRO A 170 14.72 -1.54 -2.55
C PRO A 170 13.85 -2.16 -3.65
N TRP A 171 12.66 -1.58 -3.92
CA TRP A 171 11.81 -2.03 -5.02
C TRP A 171 12.49 -1.91 -6.38
N PHE A 172 13.19 -0.80 -6.62
CA PHE A 172 13.94 -0.62 -7.87
C PHE A 172 15.07 -1.66 -7.99
N TYR A 173 15.85 -1.89 -6.93
CA TYR A 173 16.91 -2.89 -6.94
C TYR A 173 16.39 -4.31 -7.19
N VAL A 174 15.36 -4.73 -6.45
CA VAL A 174 14.74 -6.05 -6.61
C VAL A 174 14.12 -6.18 -8.01
N GLY A 175 13.49 -5.13 -8.51
CA GLY A 175 12.94 -5.07 -9.86
C GLY A 175 14.02 -5.27 -10.94
N VAL A 176 15.13 -4.52 -10.86
CA VAL A 176 16.26 -4.66 -11.81
C VAL A 176 16.89 -6.05 -11.71
N ILE A 177 17.15 -6.56 -10.50
CA ILE A 177 17.77 -7.87 -10.34
C ILE A 177 16.85 -8.98 -10.87
N SER A 178 15.58 -9.00 -10.47
CA SER A 178 14.63 -10.04 -10.90
C SER A 178 14.28 -9.92 -12.39
N GLN A 179 13.90 -8.73 -12.86
CA GLN A 179 13.36 -8.55 -14.22
C GLN A 179 14.41 -8.30 -15.29
N PHE A 180 15.53 -7.65 -14.97
CA PHE A 180 16.59 -7.39 -15.96
C PHE A 180 17.68 -8.46 -15.89
N TYR A 181 18.27 -8.72 -14.72
CA TYR A 181 19.38 -9.66 -14.62
C TYR A 181 18.93 -11.13 -14.74
N THR A 182 18.05 -11.58 -13.84
CA THR A 182 17.66 -12.99 -13.77
C THR A 182 16.92 -13.42 -15.04
N ARG A 183 16.04 -12.58 -15.59
CA ARG A 183 15.31 -12.87 -16.83
C ARG A 183 16.23 -12.96 -18.06
N LYS A 184 17.26 -12.12 -18.16
CA LYS A 184 18.15 -12.06 -19.33
C LYS A 184 19.28 -13.10 -19.28
N TYR A 185 19.89 -13.30 -18.12
CA TYR A 185 21.08 -14.13 -17.97
C TYR A 185 20.78 -15.55 -17.45
N ARG A 186 19.65 -15.78 -16.79
CA ARG A 186 19.27 -17.08 -16.19
C ARG A 186 17.77 -17.42 -16.38
N PRO A 187 17.28 -17.52 -17.63
CA PRO A 187 15.85 -17.71 -17.92
C PRO A 187 15.28 -19.02 -17.33
N ASN A 188 16.05 -20.11 -17.35
CA ASN A 188 15.62 -21.39 -16.79
C ASN A 188 15.39 -21.34 -15.28
N TRP A 189 16.20 -20.55 -14.56
CA TRP A 189 16.01 -20.36 -13.12
C TRP A 189 14.81 -19.44 -12.84
N PHE A 190 14.67 -18.36 -13.63
CA PHE A 190 13.58 -17.40 -13.49
C PHE A 190 12.20 -18.08 -13.58
N ILE A 191 11.99 -18.91 -14.60
CA ILE A 191 10.70 -19.58 -14.82
C ILE A 191 10.37 -20.55 -13.68
N LYS A 192 11.38 -21.29 -13.17
CA LYS A 192 11.18 -22.35 -12.19
C LYS A 192 11.07 -21.85 -10.75
N TYR A 193 11.85 -20.84 -10.37
CA TYR A 193 12.04 -20.47 -8.96
C TYR A 193 11.59 -19.06 -8.59
N ASN A 194 11.47 -18.13 -9.54
CA ASN A 194 11.19 -16.73 -9.19
C ASN A 194 9.83 -16.57 -8.49
N TYR A 195 8.79 -17.27 -8.96
CA TYR A 195 7.47 -17.25 -8.33
C TYR A 195 7.47 -17.90 -6.94
N ILE A 196 8.18 -19.03 -6.76
CA ILE A 196 8.27 -19.72 -5.47
C ILE A 196 9.03 -18.87 -4.47
N LEU A 197 10.15 -18.25 -4.89
CA LEU A 197 10.94 -17.35 -4.06
C LEU A 197 10.11 -16.13 -3.64
N SER A 198 9.38 -15.51 -4.59
CA SER A 198 8.50 -14.38 -4.30
C SER A 198 7.41 -14.76 -3.30
N ALA A 199 6.78 -15.92 -3.46
CA ALA A 199 5.75 -16.41 -2.54
C ALA A 199 6.33 -16.71 -1.15
N ALA A 200 7.53 -17.29 -1.09
CA ALA A 200 8.22 -17.59 0.17
C ALA A 200 8.66 -16.32 0.90
N MET A 201 9.14 -15.30 0.18
CA MET A 201 9.49 -14.00 0.77
C MET A 201 8.25 -13.29 1.32
N ASP A 202 7.16 -13.23 0.54
CA ASP A 202 5.92 -12.58 1.00
C ASP A 202 5.34 -13.29 2.23
N GLY A 203 5.18 -14.61 2.17
CA GLY A 203 4.69 -15.40 3.30
C GLY A 203 5.61 -15.33 4.52
N GLY A 204 6.93 -15.41 4.31
CA GLY A 204 7.93 -15.34 5.38
C GLY A 204 7.94 -13.98 6.08
N THR A 205 7.87 -12.88 5.32
CA THR A 205 7.78 -11.54 5.89
C THR A 205 6.49 -11.35 6.69
N GLN A 206 5.34 -11.81 6.20
CA GLN A 206 4.08 -11.70 6.93
C GLN A 206 4.11 -12.46 8.27
N VAL A 207 4.67 -13.68 8.28
CA VAL A 207 4.82 -14.47 9.51
C VAL A 207 5.79 -13.79 10.49
N LEU A 208 6.93 -13.30 10.01
CA LEU A 208 7.90 -12.57 10.84
C LEU A 208 7.30 -11.29 11.42
N VAL A 209 6.61 -10.48 10.60
CA VAL A 209 5.96 -9.25 11.06
C VAL A 209 4.90 -9.57 12.11
N PHE A 210 4.11 -10.63 11.92
CA PHE A 210 3.12 -11.05 12.92
C PHE A 210 3.79 -11.43 14.25
N ILE A 211 4.82 -12.27 14.22
CA ILE A 211 5.55 -12.70 15.44
C ILE A 211 6.20 -11.50 16.13
N LEU A 212 6.93 -10.68 15.39
CA LEU A 212 7.62 -9.52 15.93
C LEU A 212 6.64 -8.52 16.53
N SER A 213 5.58 -8.18 15.80
CA SER A 213 4.54 -7.23 16.25
C SER A 213 3.85 -7.71 17.53
N PHE A 214 3.50 -9.00 17.61
CA PHE A 214 2.72 -9.53 18.73
C PHE A 214 3.60 -9.87 19.95
N ALA A 215 4.73 -10.57 19.73
CA ALA A 215 5.53 -11.15 20.80
C ALA A 215 6.70 -10.27 21.28
N VAL A 216 7.29 -9.46 20.39
CA VAL A 216 8.51 -8.70 20.72
C VAL A 216 8.20 -7.22 20.91
N PHE A 217 7.33 -6.68 20.07
CA PHE A 217 7.05 -5.27 20.00
C PHE A 217 5.87 -4.81 20.86
N GLY A 218 5.34 -5.68 21.71
CA GLY A 218 4.32 -5.29 22.70
C GLY A 218 2.90 -5.22 22.17
N GLY A 219 2.59 -5.81 21.01
CA GLY A 219 1.21 -5.95 20.51
C GLY A 219 0.30 -6.76 21.46
N ALA A 220 0.89 -7.62 22.30
CA ALA A 220 0.23 -8.38 23.36
C ALA A 220 0.44 -7.81 24.79
N GLY A 221 1.05 -6.62 24.93
CA GLY A 221 1.17 -5.90 26.20
C GLY A 221 2.57 -5.76 26.78
N ASN A 222 3.48 -6.72 26.56
CA ASN A 222 4.87 -6.62 27.03
C ASN A 222 5.84 -6.37 25.86
N ALA A 223 6.43 -5.18 25.80
CA ALA A 223 7.47 -4.88 24.82
C ALA A 223 8.82 -5.42 25.32
N VAL A 224 9.47 -6.24 24.49
CA VAL A 224 10.85 -6.71 24.71
C VAL A 224 11.76 -5.87 23.83
N THR A 225 12.71 -5.16 24.46
CA THR A 225 13.71 -4.39 23.72
C THR A 225 14.59 -5.32 22.89
N PHE A 226 14.62 -5.09 21.57
CA PHE A 226 15.42 -5.89 20.66
C PHE A 226 16.93 -5.74 20.97
N PRO A 227 17.73 -6.84 20.97
CA PRO A 227 19.15 -6.73 21.23
C PRO A 227 19.86 -5.90 20.16
N PRO A 228 20.87 -5.09 20.53
CA PRO A 228 21.65 -4.33 19.57
C PRO A 228 22.40 -5.29 18.63
N TYR A 229 22.22 -5.12 17.32
CA TYR A 229 22.93 -5.91 16.31
C TYR A 229 23.40 -5.01 15.17
N TRP A 230 24.28 -5.54 14.30
CA TRP A 230 24.95 -4.81 13.23
C TRP A 230 24.01 -4.09 12.22
N GLY A 231 22.74 -4.46 12.14
CA GLY A 231 21.72 -3.83 11.30
C GLY A 231 20.75 -2.91 12.05
N ASN A 232 21.01 -2.60 13.32
CA ASN A 232 20.19 -1.72 14.17
C ASN A 232 21.13 -0.73 14.87
N ASN A 233 21.02 0.57 14.54
CA ASN A 233 21.80 1.61 15.21
C ASN A 233 21.19 1.95 16.58
N PHE A 234 21.66 1.27 17.63
CA PHE A 234 21.16 1.42 18.99
C PHE A 234 21.68 2.69 19.70
N ASN A 235 22.75 3.32 19.19
CA ASN A 235 23.58 4.17 20.05
C ASN A 235 23.37 5.68 19.92
N GLN A 236 22.87 6.24 18.80
CA GLN A 236 22.70 7.71 18.66
C GLN A 236 22.04 8.18 17.33
N GLY A 237 20.98 7.52 16.85
CA GLY A 237 20.28 7.98 15.64
C GLY A 237 19.06 7.15 15.25
N ASN A 238 18.51 7.41 14.06
CA ASN A 238 17.51 6.53 13.46
C ASN A 238 18.11 5.14 13.18
N LEU A 239 17.32 4.09 13.45
CA LEU A 239 17.70 2.69 13.24
C LEU A 239 18.21 2.40 11.82
N ASP A 240 17.67 3.11 10.84
CA ASP A 240 17.91 2.91 9.40
C ASP A 240 19.13 3.69 8.86
N TYR A 241 20.01 4.21 9.70
CA TYR A 241 21.16 5.05 9.33
C TYR A 241 20.80 6.29 8.48
N CYS A 242 19.51 6.57 8.28
CA CYS A 242 19.02 7.69 7.50
C CYS A 242 19.11 8.99 8.29
N MET A 243 19.39 10.10 7.58
CA MET A 243 19.52 11.43 8.16
C MET A 243 18.23 11.83 8.90
N LEU A 244 18.37 12.35 10.13
CA LEU A 244 17.27 12.88 10.94
C LEU A 244 16.58 14.05 10.23
N ASN A 245 15.26 14.08 10.31
CA ASN A 245 14.48 15.22 9.83
C ASN A 245 14.82 16.45 10.69
N PRO A 246 15.33 17.55 10.11
CA PRO A 246 15.71 18.74 10.90
C PRO A 246 14.52 19.41 11.62
N TYR A 247 13.27 19.09 11.24
CA TYR A 247 12.07 19.65 11.87
C TYR A 247 11.60 18.89 13.13
N THR A 248 12.19 17.74 13.46
CA THR A 248 11.82 16.91 14.62
C THR A 248 12.82 17.01 15.79
N ASN A 249 13.88 17.82 15.68
CA ASN A 249 14.92 17.98 16.73
C ASN A 249 14.49 18.86 17.93
N GLY A 250 13.19 19.01 18.20
CA GLY A 250 12.67 20.03 19.11
C GLY A 250 11.69 19.57 20.20
N SER A 251 11.47 18.27 20.40
CA SER A 251 10.62 17.75 21.48
C SER A 251 11.27 16.60 22.21
#